data_AF-A0A2U2CDN2-F1
#
_entry.id   AF-A0A2U2CDN2-F1
#
_cell.length_a   1.000
_cell.length_b   1.000
_cell.length_c   1.000
_cell.angle_alpha   90.00
_cell.angle_beta   90.00
_cell.angle_gamma   90.00
#
_symmetry.space_group_name_H-M   'P 1'
#
loop_
_entity.id
_entity.type
_entity.pdbx_description
1 polymer ?
#
loop_
_entity_poly.entity_id
_entity_poly.type
_entity_poly.pdbx_seq_one_letter_code
_entity_poly.pdbx_strand_id
1 'polypeptide(L)'
;MEERMTDRTPCVVPGCRRTVALKTLPPGDDEWICARHWAAVPKRKRRIYFRARRRLRRGEIERKRADWAWNRLKKIAIEEALLGLEI
;
A
#
# COMPACT_ATOMS: atom_id res chain seq x y z
N MET A 1 10.35 18.74 -25.44
CA MET A 1 8.93 18.31 -25.43
C MET A 1 8.74 17.49 -24.18
N GLU A 2 7.90 18.00 -23.27
CA GLU A 2 7.65 17.51 -21.92
C GLU A 2 7.54 15.98 -21.78
N GLU A 3 8.50 15.39 -21.07
CA GLU A 3 8.22 14.21 -20.27
C GLU A 3 7.18 14.63 -19.22
N ARG A 4 5.91 14.27 -19.44
CA ARG A 4 4.95 14.22 -18.35
C ARG A 4 5.49 13.20 -17.35
N MET A 5 6.26 13.66 -16.36
CA MET A 5 6.42 12.95 -15.10
C MET A 5 4.99 12.76 -14.60
N THR A 6 4.38 11.64 -14.94
CA THR A 6 3.06 11.33 -14.42
C THR A 6 3.27 11.16 -12.94
N ASP A 7 2.88 12.18 -12.16
CA ASP A 7 2.78 12.19 -10.70
C ASP A 7 1.74 11.16 -10.26
N ARG A 8 1.85 9.92 -10.74
CA ARG A 8 0.87 8.87 -10.57
C ARG A 8 1.60 7.61 -10.14
N THR A 9 1.32 7.19 -8.92
CA THR A 9 1.81 5.94 -8.37
C THR A 9 0.85 4.81 -8.76
N PRO A 10 1.32 3.75 -9.43
CA PRO A 10 0.49 2.60 -9.75
C PRO A 10 0.17 1.79 -8.49
N CYS A 11 -0.91 1.01 -8.55
CA CYS A 11 -1.20 0.03 -7.51
C CYS A 11 -0.13 -1.07 -7.53
N VAL A 12 0.41 -1.45 -6.38
CA VAL A 12 1.44 -2.50 -6.23
C VAL A 12 0.98 -3.93 -6.59
N VAL A 13 -0.31 -4.10 -6.93
CA VAL A 13 -0.88 -5.42 -7.22
C VAL A 13 -0.70 -5.72 -8.72
N PRO A 14 -0.07 -6.85 -9.09
CA PRO A 14 0.11 -7.24 -10.49
C PRO A 14 -1.21 -7.24 -11.28
N GLY A 15 -1.16 -6.75 -12.52
CA GLY A 15 -2.34 -6.66 -13.39
C GLY A 15 -3.33 -5.53 -13.03
N CYS A 16 -3.12 -4.80 -11.93
CA CYS A 16 -3.97 -3.66 -11.59
C CYS A 16 -3.59 -2.41 -12.39
N ARG A 17 -4.54 -1.86 -13.16
CA ARG A 17 -4.34 -0.61 -13.92
C ARG A 17 -4.68 0.67 -13.14
N ARG A 18 -5.09 0.55 -11.88
CA ARG A 18 -5.42 1.72 -11.06
C ARG A 18 -4.15 2.46 -10.69
N THR A 19 -4.21 3.78 -10.73
CA THR A 19 -3.12 4.69 -10.33
C THR A 19 -3.68 5.79 -9.44
N VAL A 20 -2.85 6.34 -8.57
CA VAL A 20 -3.21 7.46 -7.69
C VAL A 20 -2.25 8.61 -7.88
N ALA A 21 -2.71 9.86 -7.75
CA ALA A 21 -1.80 10.98 -7.85
C ALA A 21 -0.83 11.03 -6.65
N LEU A 22 0.46 11.25 -6.88
CA LEU A 22 1.51 11.26 -5.85
C LEU A 22 1.20 12.27 -4.73
N LYS A 23 0.63 13.42 -5.10
CA LYS A 23 0.13 14.45 -4.16
C LYS A 23 -0.91 13.98 -3.13
N THR A 24 -1.54 12.82 -3.36
CA THR A 24 -2.51 12.23 -2.44
C THR A 24 -1.90 11.21 -1.50
N LEU A 25 -0.67 10.76 -1.78
CA LEU A 25 0.08 9.89 -0.89
C LEU A 25 0.71 10.74 0.23
N PRO A 26 0.80 10.19 1.45
CA PRO A 26 1.58 10.81 2.50
C PRO A 26 3.03 11.08 2.04
N PRO A 27 3.65 12.19 2.47
CA PRO A 27 5.05 12.45 2.14
C PRO A 27 5.95 11.29 2.57
N GLY A 28 6.73 10.76 1.63
CA GLY A 28 7.63 9.62 1.84
C GLY A 28 7.02 8.25 1.55
N ASP A 29 5.72 8.17 1.19
CA ASP A 29 5.13 6.94 0.67
C ASP A 29 5.26 6.91 -0.87
N ASP A 30 5.95 5.90 -1.39
CA ASP A 30 6.14 5.63 -2.82
C ASP A 30 5.28 4.45 -3.32
N GLU A 31 4.70 3.69 -2.40
CA GLU A 31 3.85 2.54 -2.70
C GLU A 31 2.37 2.81 -2.41
N TRP A 32 1.49 2.22 -3.22
CA TRP A 32 0.05 2.38 -3.07
C TRP A 32 -0.73 1.10 -3.37
N ILE A 33 -1.78 0.84 -2.58
CA ILE A 33 -2.78 -0.21 -2.83
C ILE A 33 -4.12 0.46 -3.10
N CYS A 34 -4.72 0.20 -4.26
CA CYS A 34 -6.00 0.77 -4.63
C CYS A 34 -7.15 0.31 -3.71
N ALA A 35 -8.25 1.08 -3.66
CA ALA A 35 -9.38 0.79 -2.79
C ALA A 35 -9.96 -0.63 -2.93
N ARG A 36 -10.00 -1.18 -4.16
CA ARG A 36 -10.46 -2.57 -4.41
C ARG A 36 -9.58 -3.59 -3.70
N HIS A 37 -8.27 -3.53 -3.91
CA HIS A 37 -7.33 -4.50 -3.31
C HIS A 37 -7.15 -4.24 -1.81
N TRP A 38 -7.26 -2.99 -1.37
CA TRP A 38 -7.27 -2.64 0.04
C TRP A 38 -8.49 -3.22 0.79
N ALA A 39 -9.64 -3.33 0.13
CA ALA A 39 -10.84 -3.93 0.69
C ALA A 39 -10.68 -5.43 0.96
N ALA A 40 -9.97 -6.15 0.09
CA ALA A 40 -9.65 -7.58 0.25
C ALA A 40 -8.76 -7.86 1.46
N VAL A 41 -7.91 -6.89 1.85
CA VAL A 41 -7.03 -7.09 3.02
C VAL A 41 -7.84 -7.14 4.33
N PRO A 42 -7.63 -8.15 5.19
CA PRO A 42 -8.37 -8.30 6.44
C PRO A 42 -8.31 -7.07 7.35
N LYS A 43 -9.48 -6.64 7.85
CA LYS A 43 -9.62 -5.45 8.72
C LYS A 43 -8.65 -5.48 9.92
N ARG A 44 -8.45 -6.66 10.53
CA ARG A 44 -7.53 -6.84 11.67
C ARG A 44 -6.09 -6.45 11.33
N LYS A 45 -5.59 -6.83 10.16
CA LYS A 45 -4.22 -6.52 9.73
C LYS A 45 -4.07 -5.05 9.37
N ARG A 46 -5.07 -4.47 8.70
CA ARG A 46 -5.13 -3.01 8.46
C ARG A 46 -5.04 -2.20 9.76
N ARG A 47 -5.76 -2.62 10.82
CA ARG A 47 -5.67 -1.97 12.14
C ARG A 47 -4.27 -2.01 12.74
N ILE A 48 -3.53 -3.11 12.56
CA ILE A 48 -2.15 -3.25 13.07
C ILE A 48 -1.24 -2.22 12.38
N TYR A 49 -1.29 -2.13 11.05
CA TYR A 49 -0.54 -1.13 10.30
C TYR A 49 -0.88 0.30 10.74
N PHE A 50 -2.16 0.67 10.83
CA PHE A 50 -2.53 2.02 11.30
C PHE A 50 -2.14 2.31 12.76
N ARG A 51 -2.05 1.28 13.61
CA ARG A 51 -1.52 1.44 14.98
C ARG A 51 -0.01 1.70 14.98
N ALA A 52 0.75 0.96 14.18
CA ALA A 52 2.18 1.19 14.01
C ALA A 52 2.45 2.57 13.37
N ARG A 53 1.69 2.93 12.33
CA ARG A 53 1.82 4.22 11.64
C ARG A 53 1.58 5.41 12.56
N ARG A 54 0.61 5.31 13.48
CA ARG A 54 0.37 6.35 14.50
C ARG A 54 1.51 6.49 15.52
N ARG A 55 2.42 5.54 15.59
CA ARG A 55 3.56 5.51 16.52
C ARG A 55 4.89 5.81 15.85
N LEU A 56 4.92 6.16 14.55
CA LEU A 56 6.16 6.50 13.83
C LEU A 56 7.00 7.59 14.53
N ARG A 57 6.35 8.55 15.19
CA ARG A 57 7.03 9.60 15.98
C ARG A 57 7.83 9.08 17.18
N ARG A 58 7.69 7.81 17.57
CA ARG A 58 8.37 7.21 18.73
C ARG A 58 9.76 6.65 18.39
N GLY A 59 10.18 6.75 17.13
CA GLY A 59 11.52 6.38 16.69
C GLY A 59 11.56 5.18 15.74
N GLU A 60 12.78 4.71 15.47
CA GLU A 60 13.09 3.75 14.40
C GLU A 60 12.41 2.39 14.57
N ILE A 61 12.23 1.91 15.81
CA ILE A 61 11.57 0.61 16.07
C ILE A 61 10.13 0.61 15.55
N GLU A 62 9.39 1.69 15.75
CA GLU A 62 8.01 1.79 15.28
C GLU A 62 7.94 1.99 13.76
N ARG A 63 8.96 2.62 13.16
CA ARG A 63 9.14 2.64 11.69
C ARG A 63 9.29 1.24 11.14
N LYS A 64 10.24 0.45 11.65
CA LYS A 64 10.45 -0.96 11.25
C LYS A 64 9.17 -1.79 11.42
N ARG A 65 8.39 -1.57 12.49
CA ARG A 65 7.09 -2.23 12.71
C ARG A 65 6.05 -1.84 11.67
N ALA A 66 5.98 -0.56 11.30
CA ALA A 66 5.06 -0.07 10.27
C ALA A 66 5.42 -0.64 8.91
N ASP A 67 6.71 -0.65 8.55
CA ASP A 67 7.22 -1.20 7.29
C ASP A 67 6.96 -2.71 7.20
N TRP A 68 7.24 -3.45 8.29
CA TRP A 68 6.91 -4.87 8.39
C TRP A 68 5.41 -5.14 8.22
N ALA A 69 4.57 -4.34 8.88
CA ALA A 69 3.12 -4.47 8.77
C ALA A 69 2.65 -4.16 7.35
N TRP A 70 3.21 -3.13 6.71
CA TRP A 70 2.93 -2.77 5.33
C TRP A 70 3.28 -3.90 4.35
N ASN A 71 4.49 -4.46 4.44
CA ASN A 71 4.91 -5.58 3.60
C ASN A 71 3.98 -6.79 3.73
N ARG A 72 3.49 -7.06 4.94
CA ARG A 72 2.46 -8.09 5.17
C ARG A 72 1.13 -7.79 4.49
N LEU A 73 0.67 -6.53 4.48
CA LEU A 73 -0.56 -6.15 3.79
C LEU A 73 -0.40 -6.22 2.28
N LYS A 74 0.74 -5.76 1.75
CA LYS A 74 1.08 -5.84 0.33
C LYS A 74 1.07 -7.28 -0.17
N LYS A 75 1.74 -8.19 0.55
CA LYS A 75 1.76 -9.62 0.23
C LYS A 75 0.33 -10.20 0.12
N ILE A 76 -0.52 -9.93 1.09
CA ILE A 76 -1.91 -10.41 1.09
C ILE A 76 -2.72 -9.81 -0.06
N ALA A 77 -2.57 -8.51 -0.31
CA ALA A 77 -3.27 -7.85 -1.41
C ALA A 77 -2.90 -8.46 -2.77
N ILE A 78 -1.63 -8.88 -2.93
CA ILE A 78 -1.14 -9.56 -4.13
C ILE A 78 -1.68 -10.99 -4.19
N GLU A 79 -1.53 -11.77 -3.10
CA GLU A 79 -2.00 -13.16 -3.03
C GLU A 79 -3.50 -13.28 -3.30
N GLU A 80 -4.33 -12.46 -2.64
CA GLU A 80 -5.78 -12.44 -2.85
C GLU A 80 -6.15 -12.03 -4.28
N ALA A 81 -5.39 -11.11 -4.88
CA ALA A 81 -5.63 -10.71 -6.25
C ALA A 81 -5.24 -11.80 -7.25
N LEU A 82 -4.16 -12.54 -7.00
CA LEU A 82 -3.74 -13.66 -7.85
C LEU A 82 -4.70 -14.85 -7.74
N LEU A 83 -5.11 -15.22 -6.52
CA LEU A 83 -6.10 -16.29 -6.31
C LEU A 83 -7.47 -15.93 -6.91
N GLY A 84 -7.85 -14.64 -6.89
CA GLY A 84 -9.06 -14.15 -7.53
C GLY A 84 -9.01 -14.04 -9.07
N LEU A 85 -7.85 -14.34 -9.70
CA LEU A 85 -7.70 -14.40 -11.15
C LEU A 85 -7.83 -15.84 -11.69
N GLU A 86 -7.92 -16.85 -10.82
CA GLU A 86 -8.05 -18.27 -11.18
C GLU A 86 -9.51 -18.75 -11.28
N ILE A 87 -10.46 -17.86 -11.60
CA ILE A 87 -11.90 -18.18 -11.78
C ILE A 87 -12.37 -17.68 -13.15
#